data_AF-G2PY54-F1
#
_entry.id   AF-G2PY54-F1
#
_cell.length_a   1.000
_cell.length_b   1.000
_cell.length_c   1.000
_cell.angle_alpha   90.00
_cell.angle_beta   90.00
_cell.angle_gamma   90.00
#
_symmetry.space_group_name_H-M   'P 1'
#
loop_
_entity.id
_entity.type
_entity.pdbx_description
1 polymer ?
#
loop_
_entity_poly.entity_id
_entity_poly.type
_entity_poly.pdbx_seq_one_letter_code
_entity_poly.pdbx_strand_id
1 'polypeptide(L)' 'MTCENVLSSKGLGECAVFYTDNTIYVVVQKKLEKKELIQIQNVIMNVFKVDFSKIRVSQSKNLN' A
#
# COMPACT_ATOMS: atom_id res chain seq x y z
N MET A 1 -10.84 2.65 -11.44
CA MET A 1 -9.74 3.37 -10.73
C MET A 1 -8.93 2.34 -9.99
N THR A 2 -7.67 2.14 -10.36
CA THR A 2 -6.80 1.13 -9.74
C THR A 2 -6.38 1.59 -8.34
N CYS A 3 -6.18 0.68 -7.39
CA CYS A 3 -5.78 1.04 -6.01
C CYS A 3 -4.48 1.87 -6.01
N GLU A 4 -3.57 1.57 -6.94
CA GLU A 4 -2.33 2.31 -7.20
C GLU A 4 -2.60 3.79 -7.54
N ASN A 5 -3.66 4.09 -8.28
CA ASN A 5 -4.05 5.48 -8.59
C ASN A 5 -4.60 6.21 -7.35
N VAL A 6 -5.31 5.49 -6.47
CA VAL A 6 -5.81 6.05 -5.20
C VAL A 6 -4.66 6.34 -4.24
N LEU A 7 -3.64 5.48 -4.21
CA LEU A 7 -2.45 5.69 -3.39
C LEU A 7 -1.56 6.80 -3.96
N SER A 8 -1.32 6.80 -5.28
CA SER A 8 -0.55 7.83 -5.98
C SER A 8 -1.16 9.23 -5.83
N SER A 9 -2.50 9.35 -5.94
CA SER A 9 -3.20 10.63 -5.73
C SER A 9 -3.14 11.17 -4.30
N LYS A 10 -2.75 10.34 -3.31
CA LYS A 10 -2.46 10.75 -1.93
C LYS A 10 -0.99 11.13 -1.71
N GLY A 11 -0.19 11.23 -2.76
CA GLY A 11 1.24 11.55 -2.68
C GLY A 11 2.11 10.38 -2.21
N LEU A 12 1.59 9.15 -2.24
CA LEU A 12 2.31 7.97 -1.74
C LEU A 12 3.34 7.41 -2.73
N GLY A 13 3.54 8.05 -3.89
CA GLY A 13 4.54 7.70 -4.89
C GLY A 13 4.19 6.45 -5.69
N GLU A 14 5.16 5.94 -6.46
CA GLU A 14 5.02 4.66 -7.15
C GLU A 14 4.86 3.52 -6.14
N CYS A 15 3.75 2.81 -6.26
CA CYS A 15 3.45 1.65 -5.46
C CYS A 15 2.89 0.53 -6.33
N ALA A 16 3.18 -0.71 -5.94
CA ALA A 16 2.61 -1.90 -6.54
C ALA A 16 1.70 -2.58 -5.53
N VAL A 17 0.52 -3.01 -5.97
CA VAL A 17 -0.45 -3.73 -5.12
C VAL A 17 -0.73 -5.09 -5.72
N PHE A 18 -0.47 -6.15 -4.95
CA PHE A 18 -0.75 -7.53 -5.36
C PHE A 18 -1.52 -8.28 -4.26
N TYR A 19 -2.35 -9.21 -4.69
CA TYR A 19 -3.21 -10.02 -3.83
C TYR A 19 -2.92 -11.50 -4.06
N THR A 20 -2.53 -12.20 -3.00
CA THR A 20 -2.32 -13.65 -2.98
C THR A 20 -2.74 -14.22 -1.64
N ASP A 21 -3.29 -15.43 -1.64
CA ASP A 21 -3.62 -16.17 -0.41
C ASP A 21 -4.36 -15.34 0.65
N ASN A 22 -5.36 -14.57 0.21
CA ASN A 22 -6.17 -13.71 1.09
C ASN A 22 -5.38 -12.60 1.81
N THR A 23 -4.20 -12.27 1.30
CA THR A 23 -3.30 -11.23 1.81
C THR A 23 -3.00 -10.22 0.72
N ILE A 24 -3.07 -8.94 1.07
CA ILE A 24 -2.75 -7.83 0.19
C ILE A 24 -1.36 -7.33 0.55
N TYR A 25 -0.51 -7.29 -0.47
CA TYR A 25 0.83 -6.77 -0.38
C TYR A 25 0.89 -5.45 -1.11
N VAL A 26 1.48 -4.46 -0.44
CA VAL A 26 1.72 -3.13 -0.98
C VAL A 26 3.21 -2.89 -0.91
N VAL A 27 3.84 -2.70 -2.07
CA VAL A 27 5.26 -2.33 -2.15
C VAL A 27 5.34 -0.87 -2.53
N VAL A 28 6.06 -0.09 -1.74
CA VAL A 28 6.24 1.36 -1.97
C VAL A 28 7.73 1.66 -2.19
N GLN A 29 8.05 2.48 -3.20
CA GLN A 29 9.42 2.88 -3.53
C GLN A 29 9.88 4.16 -2.82
N LYS A 30 9.42 4.38 -1.58
CA LYS A 30 9.89 5.50 -0.75
C LYS A 30 9.88 5.13 0.73
N LYS A 31 10.62 5.89 1.52
CA LYS A 31 10.51 5.83 2.97
C LYS A 31 9.13 6.36 3.37
N LEU A 32 8.40 5.55 4.12
CA LEU A 32 7.09 5.89 4.66
C LEU A 32 7.24 6.41 6.09
N GLU A 33 6.57 7.52 6.36
CA GLU A 33 6.26 7.92 7.72
C GLU A 33 5.09 7.09 8.30
N LYS A 34 4.99 7.05 9.62
CA LYS A 34 3.92 6.31 10.31
C LYS A 34 2.52 6.72 9.84
N LYS A 35 2.31 8.02 9.57
CA LYS A 35 1.03 8.55 9.08
C LYS A 35 0.69 8.03 7.67
N GLU A 36 1.68 7.95 6.80
CA GLU A 36 1.52 7.43 5.43
C GLU A 36 1.19 5.93 5.44
N LEU A 37 1.86 5.16 6.30
CA LEU A 37 1.57 3.74 6.48
C LEU A 37 0.11 3.50 6.89
N ILE A 38 -0.40 4.27 7.85
CA ILE A 38 -1.81 4.19 8.29
C ILE A 38 -2.76 4.55 7.15
N GLN A 39 -2.42 5.57 6.35
CA GLN A 39 -3.24 5.96 5.20
C GLN A 39 -3.30 4.87 4.14
N ILE A 40 -2.17 4.22 3.83
CA ILE A 40 -2.12 3.06 2.92
C ILE A 40 -3.05 1.97 3.43
N GLN A 41 -2.90 1.56 4.69
CA GLN A 41 -3.72 0.51 5.29
C GLN A 41 -5.21 0.86 5.21
N ASN A 42 -5.60 2.08 5.55
CA ASN A 42 -7.00 2.52 5.49
C ASN A 42 -7.57 2.49 4.06
N VAL A 43 -6.79 2.90 3.06
CA VAL A 43 -7.22 2.82 1.66
C VAL A 43 -7.42 1.37 1.25
N ILE A 44 -6.46 0.50 1.57
CA ILE A 44 -6.51 -0.92 1.20
C ILE A 44 -7.68 -1.63 1.88
N MET A 45 -7.89 -1.42 3.19
CA MET A 45 -9.05 -1.97 3.91
C MET A 45 -10.37 -1.57 3.24
N ASN A 46 -10.50 -0.31 2.84
CA ASN A 46 -11.75 0.20 2.26
C ASN A 46 -12.00 -0.26 0.82
N VAL A 47 -10.94 -0.36 0.02
CA VAL A 47 -11.01 -0.78 -1.40
C VAL A 47 -11.26 -2.28 -1.50
N PHE A 48 -10.54 -3.08 -0.71
CA PHE A 48 -10.59 -4.54 -0.80
C PHE A 48 -11.51 -5.20 0.23
N LYS A 49 -12.10 -4.44 1.15
CA LYS A 49 -12.98 -4.94 2.23
C LYS A 49 -12.31 -6.03 3.07
N VAL A 50 -11.05 -5.79 3.46
CA VAL A 50 -10.26 -6.71 4.29
C VAL A 50 -9.88 -6.09 5.63
N ASP A 51 -9.58 -6.95 6.60
CA ASP A 51 -8.97 -6.55 7.87
C ASP A 51 -7.51 -6.12 7.72
N PHE A 52 -7.05 -5.28 8.65
CA PHE A 52 -5.65 -4.83 8.71
C PHE A 52 -4.66 -6.00 8.78
N SER A 53 -5.07 -7.11 9.40
CA SER A 53 -4.24 -8.31 9.60
C SER A 53 -3.81 -8.94 8.28
N LYS A 54 -4.58 -8.72 7.21
CA LYS A 54 -4.36 -9.21 5.85
C LYS A 54 -3.53 -8.24 4.99
N ILE A 55 -3.03 -7.14 5.55
CA ILE A 55 -2.28 -6.13 4.81
C ILE A 55 -0.80 -6.21 5.20
N ARG A 56 0.06 -6.27 4.19
CA ARG A 56 1.52 -6.24 4.34
C ARG A 56 2.06 -5.10 3.50
N VAL A 57 2.67 -4.12 4.16
CA VAL A 57 3.29 -2.98 3.48
C VAL A 57 4.80 -3.13 3.58
N SER A 58 5.47 -3.14 2.43
CA SER A 58 6.92 -3.27 2.32
C SER A 58 7.49 -2.04 1.62
N GLN A 59 8.65 -1.60 2.09
CA GLN A 59 9.42 -0.54 1.44
C GLN A 59 10.47 -1.20 0.57
N SER A 60 10.43 -0.91 -0.74
CA SER A 60 11.57 -1.23 -1.60
C SER A 60 12.64 -0.18 -1.36
N LYS A 61 13.84 -0.61 -0.94
CA LYS A 61 15.00 0.27 -1.02
C LYS A 61 15.36 0.38 -2.50
N ASN A 62 15.39 1.60 -3.02
CA ASN A 62 16.04 1.83 -4.30
C ASN A 62 17.50 1.40 -4.13
N LEU A 63 17.88 0.27 -4.74
CA LEU A 63 19.26 -0.20 -4.83
C LEU A 63 19.92 0.60 -5.96
N ASN A 64 20.14 1.89 -5.71
CA ASN A 64 21.04 2.72 -6.51
C ASN A 64 22.18 3.20 -5.61
#